data_AF-A0A0C9NCV1-F1
#
_entry.id   AF-A0A0C9NCV1-F1
#
_cell.length_a   1.000
_cell.length_b   1.000
_cell.length_c   1.000
_cell.angle_alpha   90.00
_cell.angle_beta   90.00
_cell.angle_gamma   90.00
#
_symmetry.space_group_name_H-M   'P 1'
#
loop_
_entity.id
_entity.type
_entity.pdbx_description
1 polymer ?
#
loop_
_entity_poly.entity_id
_entity_poly.type
_entity_poly.pdbx_seq_one_letter_code
_entity_poly.pdbx_strand_id
1 'polypeptide(L)'
;MADDLPRLADLPIPDTVQPGRGWSPFMLEMAAHIAPKHILTLVDRFGGQDIYVPIAVENSPFLDVLPADTVATISRVYGRERLKIPTAREALARARRAPVIAAVRAGRLTRNEAARMIGSSRRYVAYLANQTNEADDAPVFVPRRTVDSRQIEMFPEPPAPVHPD
;
A
#
# COMPACT_ATOMS: atom_id res chain seq x y z
N MET A 1 21.95 -11.41 -6.30
CA MET A 1 21.02 -10.37 -6.78
C MET A 1 19.96 -10.15 -5.70
N ALA A 2 20.16 -9.18 -4.79
CA ALA A 2 19.29 -9.00 -3.62
C ALA A 2 19.04 -7.53 -3.23
N ASP A 3 19.40 -6.57 -4.09
CA ASP A 3 19.78 -5.24 -3.60
C ASP A 3 18.76 -4.10 -3.80
N ASP A 4 17.52 -4.37 -4.22
CA ASP A 4 16.52 -3.29 -4.32
C ASP A 4 15.08 -3.75 -4.04
N LEU A 5 14.87 -4.40 -2.89
CA LEU A 5 13.51 -4.62 -2.40
C LEU A 5 13.07 -3.38 -1.60
N PRO A 6 11.91 -2.79 -1.91
CA PRO A 6 11.44 -1.60 -1.21
C PRO A 6 11.15 -1.92 0.26
N ARG A 7 11.32 -0.93 1.14
CA ARG A 7 10.93 -1.08 2.54
C ARG A 7 9.41 -0.98 2.64
N LEU A 8 8.86 -1.55 3.71
CA LEU A 8 7.42 -1.50 3.99
C LEU A 8 6.88 -0.06 3.96
N ALA A 9 7.65 0.90 4.45
CA ALA A 9 7.27 2.30 4.47
C ALA A 9 7.10 2.91 3.06
N ASP A 10 7.77 2.35 2.05
CA ASP A 10 7.75 2.86 0.67
C ASP A 10 6.65 2.21 -0.17
N LEU A 11 5.95 1.20 0.38
CA LEU A 11 4.87 0.52 -0.31
C LEU A 11 3.60 1.37 -0.32
N PRO A 12 2.87 1.41 -1.44
CA PRO A 12 1.62 2.14 -1.51
C PRO A 12 0.56 1.52 -0.60
N ILE A 13 -0.37 2.35 -0.13
CA ILE A 13 -1.57 1.89 0.56
C ILE A 13 -2.53 1.33 -0.51
N PRO A 14 -2.96 0.05 -0.42
CA PRO A 14 -3.81 -0.55 -1.43
C PRO A 14 -5.23 0.04 -1.41
N ASP A 15 -5.95 -0.03 -2.54
CA ASP A 15 -7.35 0.39 -2.64
C ASP A 15 -8.31 -0.55 -1.90
N THR A 16 -7.93 -1.82 -1.71
CA THR A 16 -8.78 -2.85 -1.07
C THR A 16 -8.64 -2.91 0.45
N VAL A 17 -8.05 -1.88 1.09
CA VAL A 17 -7.90 -1.84 2.54
C VAL A 17 -9.25 -1.99 3.23
N GLN A 18 -9.30 -2.88 4.22
CA GLN A 18 -10.44 -3.05 5.11
C GLN A 18 -10.12 -2.55 6.53
N PRO A 19 -11.07 -1.90 7.22
CA PRO A 19 -10.91 -1.57 8.63
C PRO A 19 -10.66 -2.81 9.50
N GLY A 20 -9.88 -2.65 10.57
CA GLY A 20 -9.56 -3.77 11.45
C GLY A 20 -8.61 -3.37 12.58
N ARG A 21 -7.68 -4.26 12.94
CA ARG A 21 -6.71 -3.99 14.01
C ARG A 21 -5.91 -2.72 13.73
N GLY A 22 -5.79 -1.86 14.74
CA GLY A 22 -5.09 -0.58 14.66
C GLY A 22 -5.96 0.62 14.21
N TRP A 23 -7.22 0.39 13.83
CA TRP A 23 -8.18 1.45 13.51
C TRP A 23 -8.82 1.99 14.79
N SER A 24 -8.85 3.31 14.94
CA SER A 24 -9.55 3.97 16.06
C SER A 24 -11.05 4.10 15.77
N PRO A 25 -11.90 4.28 16.80
CA PRO A 25 -13.33 4.57 16.59
C PRO A 25 -13.57 5.75 15.63
N PHE A 26 -12.76 6.81 15.75
CA PHE A 26 -12.82 7.97 14.84
C PHE A 26 -12.50 7.59 13.38
N MET A 27 -11.50 6.73 13.14
CA MET A 27 -11.24 6.23 11.78
C MET A 27 -12.40 5.39 11.24
N LEU A 28 -13.07 4.62 12.10
CA LEU A 28 -14.25 3.83 11.69
C LEU A 28 -15.44 4.72 11.35
N GLU A 29 -15.63 5.81 12.10
CA GLU A 29 -16.64 6.83 11.79
C GLU A 29 -16.35 7.49 10.44
N MET A 30 -15.12 7.95 10.21
CA MET A 30 -14.72 8.50 8.90
C MET A 30 -14.92 7.48 7.77
N ALA A 31 -14.74 6.18 8.03
CA ALA A 31 -14.93 5.12 7.04
C ALA A 31 -16.40 4.93 6.61
N ALA A 32 -17.36 5.49 7.34
CA ALA A 32 -18.75 5.58 6.91
C ALA A 32 -18.96 6.63 5.81
N HIS A 33 -18.02 7.57 5.64
CA HIS A 33 -18.14 8.71 4.72
C HIS A 33 -17.15 8.65 3.56
N ILE A 34 -15.95 8.13 3.77
CA ILE A 34 -14.89 8.06 2.77
C ILE A 34 -14.21 6.70 2.76
N ALA A 35 -13.57 6.35 1.65
CA ALA A 35 -12.91 5.06 1.50
C ALA A 35 -11.79 4.84 2.54
N PRO A 36 -11.61 3.61 3.06
CA PRO A 36 -10.54 3.29 4.03
C PRO A 36 -9.13 3.71 3.60
N LYS A 37 -8.80 3.56 2.31
CA LYS A 37 -7.51 4.03 1.77
C LYS A 37 -7.27 5.51 2.02
N HIS A 38 -8.28 6.35 1.78
CA HIS A 38 -8.16 7.80 1.95
C HIS A 38 -7.91 8.18 3.41
N ILE A 39 -8.50 7.46 4.35
CA ILE A 39 -8.26 7.67 5.79
C ILE A 39 -6.81 7.33 6.12
N LEU A 40 -6.29 6.20 5.64
CA LEU A 40 -4.90 5.85 5.85
C LEU A 40 -3.94 6.82 5.14
N THR A 41 -4.30 7.36 3.99
CA THR A 41 -3.52 8.43 3.33
C THR A 41 -3.46 9.70 4.20
N LEU A 42 -4.57 10.09 4.83
CA LEU A 42 -4.57 11.20 5.80
C LEU A 42 -3.70 10.89 7.02
N VAL A 43 -3.82 9.70 7.59
CA VAL A 43 -3.00 9.26 8.74
C VAL A 43 -1.51 9.29 8.39
N ASP A 44 -1.14 8.81 7.21
CA ASP A 44 0.25 8.76 6.75
C ASP A 44 0.86 10.16 6.62
N ARG A 45 0.08 11.11 6.10
CA ARG A 45 0.56 12.48 5.87
C ARG A 45 0.46 13.37 7.11
N PHE A 46 -0.63 13.26 7.85
CA PHE A 46 -1.06 14.20 8.88
C PHE A 46 -1.14 13.59 10.28
N GLY A 47 -0.77 12.33 10.46
CA GLY A 47 -0.89 11.62 11.73
C GLY A 47 -0.27 12.37 12.91
N GLY A 48 -1.06 12.54 13.97
CA GLY A 48 -0.68 13.26 15.18
C GLY A 48 -0.94 14.77 15.14
N GLN A 49 -1.42 15.30 14.01
CA GLN A 49 -1.76 16.71 13.86
C GLN A 49 -3.23 16.97 14.18
N ASP A 50 -3.53 18.22 14.53
CA ASP A 50 -4.87 18.72 14.72
C ASP A 50 -5.18 19.74 13.62
N ILE A 51 -6.04 19.37 12.67
CA ILE A 51 -6.22 20.07 11.41
C ILE A 51 -7.62 20.65 11.33
N TYR A 52 -7.70 21.96 11.09
CA TYR A 52 -8.96 22.62 10.81
C TYR A 52 -9.50 22.22 9.43
N VAL A 53 -10.79 21.90 9.36
CA VAL A 53 -11.48 21.53 8.12
C VAL A 53 -12.31 22.73 7.63
N PRO A 54 -11.88 23.41 6.56
CA PRO A 54 -12.66 24.50 5.99
C PRO A 54 -13.89 23.97 5.25
N ILE A 55 -14.96 24.77 5.22
CA ILE A 55 -16.14 24.50 4.38
C ILE A 55 -15.80 24.65 2.91
N ALA A 56 -15.05 25.70 2.57
CA ALA A 56 -14.55 25.94 1.22
C ALA A 56 -13.48 24.89 0.90
N VAL A 57 -13.79 24.00 -0.05
CA VAL A 57 -12.99 22.82 -0.40
C VAL A 57 -11.61 23.22 -0.90
N GLU A 58 -11.54 24.31 -1.67
CA GLU A 58 -10.32 24.89 -2.25
C GLU A 58 -9.28 25.31 -1.20
N ASN A 59 -9.72 25.57 0.04
CA ASN A 59 -8.83 25.96 1.13
C ASN A 59 -8.38 24.76 1.96
N SER A 60 -8.83 23.54 1.64
CA SER A 60 -8.57 22.36 2.43
C SER A 60 -7.14 21.85 2.21
N PRO A 61 -6.37 21.61 3.29
CA PRO A 61 -5.02 21.04 3.19
C PRO A 61 -5.04 19.59 2.68
N PHE A 62 -6.21 18.94 2.62
CA PHE A 62 -6.33 17.56 2.18
C PHE A 62 -6.26 17.39 0.65
N LEU A 63 -6.41 18.47 -0.12
CA LEU A 63 -6.30 18.42 -1.59
C LEU A 63 -4.92 17.97 -2.09
N ASP A 64 -3.87 18.14 -1.27
CA ASP A 64 -2.51 17.71 -1.61
C ASP A 64 -2.39 16.18 -1.74
N VAL A 65 -3.27 15.41 -1.08
CA VAL A 65 -3.13 13.96 -0.95
C VAL A 65 -4.40 13.18 -1.26
N LEU A 66 -5.57 13.83 -1.34
CA LEU A 66 -6.85 13.19 -1.61
C LEU A 66 -7.54 13.74 -2.87
N PRO A 67 -8.37 12.92 -3.54
CA PRO A 67 -9.23 13.40 -4.62
C PRO A 67 -10.20 14.49 -4.16
N ALA A 68 -10.48 15.47 -5.02
CA ALA A 68 -11.35 16.61 -4.71
C ALA A 68 -12.74 16.20 -4.17
N ASP A 69 -13.37 15.17 -4.75
CA ASP A 69 -14.68 14.69 -4.29
C ASP A 69 -14.65 14.11 -2.86
N THR A 70 -13.53 13.49 -2.49
CA THR A 70 -13.32 13.00 -1.12
C THR A 70 -13.16 14.18 -0.16
N VAL A 71 -12.40 15.20 -0.56
CA VAL A 71 -12.23 16.42 0.24
C VAL A 71 -13.55 17.17 0.39
N ALA A 72 -14.35 17.28 -0.67
CA ALA A 72 -15.69 17.85 -0.60
C ALA A 72 -16.60 17.11 0.39
N THR A 73 -16.49 15.78 0.42
CA THR A 73 -17.22 14.97 1.42
C THR A 73 -16.76 15.27 2.84
N ILE A 74 -15.45 15.37 3.08
CA ILE A 74 -14.88 15.72 4.39
C ILE A 74 -15.33 17.12 4.82
N SER A 75 -15.21 18.12 3.95
CA SER A 75 -15.64 19.51 4.23
C SER A 75 -17.14 19.62 4.52
N ARG A 76 -17.97 18.78 3.88
CA ARG A 76 -19.41 18.74 4.15
C ARG A 76 -19.73 18.11 5.51
N VAL A 77 -19.06 17.03 5.89
CA VAL A 77 -19.34 16.29 7.14
C VAL A 77 -18.72 16.99 8.35
N TYR A 78 -17.47 17.43 8.23
CA TYR A 78 -16.64 17.92 9.34
C TYR A 78 -16.32 19.43 9.22
N GLY A 79 -17.00 20.15 8.35
CA GLY A 79 -16.72 21.56 8.08
C GLY A 79 -16.83 22.43 9.34
N ARG A 80 -15.85 23.32 9.54
CA ARG A 80 -15.65 24.17 10.73
C ARG A 80 -15.12 23.44 11.96
N GLU A 81 -14.84 22.16 11.88
CA GLU A 81 -14.25 21.40 12.99
C GLU A 81 -12.73 21.33 12.90
N ARG A 82 -12.11 20.93 14.00
CA ARG A 82 -10.70 20.55 14.06
C ARG A 82 -10.60 19.05 14.25
N LEU A 83 -10.02 18.36 13.27
CA LEU A 83 -9.85 16.92 13.30
C LEU A 83 -8.47 16.57 13.85
N LYS A 84 -8.47 15.86 14.98
CA LYS A 84 -7.27 15.25 15.54
C LYS A 84 -6.95 13.95 14.81
N ILE A 85 -6.10 14.04 13.78
CA ILE A 85 -5.76 12.89 12.93
C ILE A 85 -4.91 11.90 13.75
N PRO A 86 -5.33 10.63 13.91
CA PRO A 86 -4.57 9.64 14.66
C PRO A 86 -3.29 9.26 13.89
N THR A 87 -2.27 8.78 14.61
CA THR A 87 -1.02 8.29 13.99
C THR A 87 -1.15 6.89 13.40
N ALA A 88 -2.03 6.06 13.98
CA ALA A 88 -2.42 4.70 13.56
C ALA A 88 -1.30 3.86 12.86
N ARG A 89 -0.08 3.87 13.43
CA ARG A 89 1.11 3.21 12.85
C ARG A 89 0.86 1.74 12.53
N GLU A 90 0.10 1.07 13.39
CA GLU A 90 -0.25 -0.34 13.18
C GLU A 90 -1.17 -0.54 11.98
N ALA A 91 -2.20 0.30 11.80
CA ALA A 91 -3.11 0.20 10.67
C ALA A 91 -2.37 0.43 9.34
N LEU A 92 -1.46 1.42 9.30
CA LEU A 92 -0.60 1.68 8.15
C LEU A 92 0.31 0.48 7.84
N ALA A 93 1.02 -0.03 8.85
CA ALA A 93 1.91 -1.17 8.69
C ALA A 93 1.16 -2.41 8.20
N ARG A 94 -0.04 -2.68 8.76
CA ARG A 94 -0.91 -3.78 8.33
C ARG A 94 -1.37 -3.62 6.88
N ALA A 95 -1.86 -2.44 6.52
CA ALA A 95 -2.32 -2.15 5.16
C ALA A 95 -1.21 -2.33 4.11
N ARG A 96 -0.01 -1.81 4.37
CA ARG A 96 1.14 -1.93 3.46
C ARG A 96 1.71 -3.35 3.41
N ARG A 97 1.59 -4.10 4.50
CA ARG A 97 2.14 -5.46 4.61
C ARG A 97 1.24 -6.51 3.96
N ALA A 98 -0.07 -6.30 3.96
CA ALA A 98 -1.02 -7.27 3.43
C ALA A 98 -0.69 -7.70 1.98
N PRO A 99 -0.36 -6.80 1.02
CA PRO A 99 0.09 -7.19 -0.32
C PRO A 99 1.35 -8.05 -0.37
N VAL A 100 2.30 -7.81 0.55
CA VAL A 100 3.54 -8.59 0.66
C VAL A 100 3.24 -10.01 1.15
N ILE A 101 2.34 -10.14 2.12
CA ILE A 101 1.91 -11.45 2.63
C ILE A 101 1.10 -12.20 1.56
N ALA A 102 0.24 -11.51 0.80
CA ALA A 102 -0.44 -12.10 -0.36
C ALA A 102 0.56 -12.63 -1.40
N ALA A 103 1.64 -11.90 -1.66
CA ALA A 103 2.71 -12.35 -2.56
C ALA A 103 3.47 -13.58 -2.05
N VAL A 104 3.67 -13.71 -0.73
CA VAL A 104 4.24 -14.92 -0.13
C VAL A 104 3.31 -16.11 -0.30
N ARG A 105 2.00 -15.93 -0.07
CA ARG A 105 0.98 -16.98 -0.27
C ARG A 105 0.88 -17.44 -1.72
N ALA A 106 0.99 -16.49 -2.65
CA ALA A 106 0.97 -16.75 -4.08
C ALA A 106 2.32 -17.29 -4.63
N GLY A 107 3.33 -17.52 -3.78
CA GLY A 107 4.64 -18.00 -4.19
C GLY A 107 5.46 -17.00 -5.03
N ARG A 108 5.08 -15.72 -5.05
CA ARG A 108 5.76 -14.65 -5.80
C ARG A 108 6.93 -14.03 -5.03
N LEU A 109 6.91 -14.15 -3.71
CA LEU A 109 7.99 -13.77 -2.81
C LEU A 109 8.33 -14.94 -1.89
N THR A 110 9.62 -15.10 -1.61
CA THR A 110 10.05 -15.96 -0.51
C THR A 110 9.78 -15.29 0.84
N ARG A 111 9.64 -16.10 1.89
CA ARG A 111 9.50 -15.58 3.27
C ARG A 111 10.69 -14.73 3.70
N ASN A 112 11.89 -14.98 3.15
CA ASN A 112 13.09 -14.21 3.45
C ASN A 112 13.05 -12.81 2.81
N GLU A 113 12.62 -12.70 1.56
CA GLU A 113 12.46 -11.43 0.87
C GLU A 113 11.39 -10.56 1.54
N ALA A 114 10.22 -11.16 1.84
CA ALA A 114 9.16 -10.48 2.56
C ALA A 114 9.61 -10.02 3.96
N ALA A 115 10.42 -10.83 4.68
CA ALA A 115 10.95 -10.45 5.99
C ALA A 115 11.86 -9.20 5.90
N ARG A 116 12.67 -9.08 4.84
CA ARG A 116 13.50 -7.89 4.58
C ARG A 116 12.64 -6.66 4.27
N MET A 117 11.65 -6.79 3.40
CA MET A 117 10.73 -5.70 3.08
C MET A 117 9.96 -5.20 4.32
N ILE A 118 9.42 -6.14 5.11
CA ILE A 118 8.63 -5.85 6.31
C ILE A 118 9.50 -5.34 7.48
N GLY A 119 10.81 -5.62 7.47
CA GLY A 119 11.70 -5.33 8.59
C GLY A 119 11.42 -6.21 9.81
N SER A 120 11.13 -7.49 9.60
CA SER A 120 10.80 -8.44 10.67
C SER A 120 11.45 -9.81 10.47
N SER A 121 11.14 -10.77 11.33
CA SER A 121 11.68 -12.14 11.23
C SER A 121 10.93 -12.98 10.21
N ARG A 122 11.63 -13.92 9.57
CA ARG A 122 11.03 -14.97 8.73
C ARG A 122 9.94 -15.77 9.47
N ARG A 123 10.12 -15.99 10.78
CA ARG A 123 9.13 -16.67 11.63
C ARG A 123 7.83 -15.87 11.73
N TYR A 124 7.93 -14.55 11.90
CA TYR A 124 6.76 -13.68 11.93
C TYR A 124 6.04 -13.64 10.57
N VAL A 125 6.78 -13.56 9.47
CA VAL A 125 6.18 -13.66 8.13
C VAL A 125 5.47 -15.00 7.92
N ALA A 126 6.07 -16.10 8.37
CA ALA A 126 5.43 -17.42 8.30
C ALA A 126 4.13 -17.48 9.13
N TYR A 127 4.14 -16.89 10.33
CA TYR A 127 2.93 -16.75 11.15
C TYR A 127 1.84 -15.95 10.42
N LEU A 128 2.16 -14.77 9.87
CA LEU A 128 1.20 -13.96 9.12
C LEU A 128 0.66 -14.69 7.89
N ALA A 129 1.52 -15.36 7.13
CA ALA A 129 1.11 -16.05 5.92
C ALA A 129 0.17 -17.23 6.21
N ASN A 130 0.40 -17.97 7.30
CA ASN A 130 -0.27 -19.24 7.55
C ASN A 130 -1.38 -19.18 8.61
N GLN A 131 -1.37 -18.19 9.51
CA GLN A 131 -2.22 -18.18 10.71
C GLN A 131 -3.07 -16.93 10.89
N THR A 132 -3.06 -15.99 9.94
CA THR A 132 -3.91 -14.79 9.99
C THR A 132 -4.72 -14.65 8.70
N ASN A 133 -5.75 -13.81 8.73
CA ASN A 133 -6.57 -13.44 7.57
C ASN A 133 -6.17 -12.07 6.98
N GLU A 134 -4.99 -11.55 7.35
CA GLU A 134 -4.59 -10.18 7.03
C GLU A 134 -4.50 -9.87 5.53
N ALA A 135 -4.28 -10.89 4.71
CA ALA A 135 -3.99 -10.76 3.29
C ALA A 135 -4.98 -11.51 2.39
N ASP A 136 -6.17 -11.86 2.91
CA ASP A 136 -7.16 -12.65 2.15
C ASP A 136 -7.70 -11.84 0.96
N ASP A 137 -7.96 -10.55 1.15
CA ASP A 137 -8.50 -9.63 0.12
C ASP A 137 -7.47 -8.62 -0.41
N ALA A 138 -6.18 -8.83 -0.12
CA ALA A 138 -5.13 -7.89 -0.51
C ALA A 138 -4.60 -8.19 -1.93
N PRO A 139 -4.29 -7.17 -2.75
CA PRO A 139 -3.68 -7.38 -4.04
C PRO A 139 -2.29 -8.01 -3.89
N VAL A 140 -1.92 -8.91 -4.80
CA VAL A 140 -0.61 -9.53 -4.77
C VAL A 140 0.45 -8.53 -5.17
N PHE A 141 1.41 -8.26 -4.28
CA PHE A 141 2.60 -7.48 -4.64
C PHE A 141 3.45 -8.24 -5.66
N VAL A 142 3.79 -7.56 -6.76
CA VAL A 142 4.68 -8.11 -7.80
C VAL A 142 5.97 -7.29 -7.80
N PRO A 143 7.12 -7.88 -7.41
CA PRO A 143 8.40 -7.20 -7.51
C PRO A 143 8.67 -6.84 -8.97
N ARG A 144 9.05 -5.58 -9.25
CA ARG A 144 9.59 -5.22 -10.56
C ARG A 144 10.94 -5.93 -10.70
N ARG A 145 11.05 -6.90 -11.61
CA ARG A 145 12.35 -7.46 -11.98
C ARG A 145 13.07 -6.42 -12.82
N THR A 146 14.16 -5.86 -12.31
CA THR A 146 15.14 -5.17 -13.15
C THR A 146 15.81 -6.23 -14.02
N VAL A 147 15.45 -6.27 -15.30
CA VAL A 147 16.16 -7.09 -16.29
C VAL A 147 17.45 -6.36 -16.62
N ASP A 148 18.61 -7.00 -16.40
CA ASP A 148 19.90 -6.44 -16.82
C ASP A 148 19.91 -6.32 -18.34
N SER A 149 20.07 -5.09 -18.84
CA SER A 149 20.06 -4.76 -20.27
C SER A 149 21.07 -5.57 -21.09
N ARG A 150 22.14 -6.08 -20.44
CA ARG A 150 23.17 -6.92 -21.08
C ARG A 150 22.68 -8.33 -21.44
N GLN A 151 21.52 -8.77 -20.96
CA GLN A 151 20.97 -10.10 -21.24
C GLN A 151 20.12 -10.17 -22.52
N ILE A 152 19.96 -9.06 -23.25
CA ILE A 152 19.01 -8.96 -24.38
C ILE A 152 19.58 -9.49 -25.71
N GLU A 153 20.90 -9.70 -25.85
CA GLU A 153 21.50 -10.17 -27.11
C GLU A 153 22.35 -11.44 -26.90
N MET A 154 21.75 -12.64 -26.93
CA MET A 154 22.53 -13.89 -27.00
C MET A 154 22.06 -14.90 -28.06
N PHE A 155 21.01 -14.59 -28.82
CA PHE A 155 20.52 -15.49 -29.88
C PHE A 155 20.27 -14.69 -31.17
N PRO A 156 21.28 -14.55 -32.05
CA PRO A 156 21.00 -14.15 -33.42
C PRO A 156 20.08 -15.19 -34.07
N GLU A 157 19.05 -14.69 -34.74
CA GLU A 157 18.09 -15.49 -35.51
C GLU A 157 18.85 -16.43 -36.47
N PRO A 158 18.60 -17.75 -36.46
CA PRO A 158 19.27 -18.65 -37.38
C PRO A 158 18.92 -18.25 -38.82
N PRO A 159 19.92 -18.20 -39.74
CA PRO A 159 19.68 -17.77 -41.11
C PRO A 159 18.63 -18.67 -41.78
N ALA A 160 17.73 -18.05 -42.54
CA ALA A 160 16.66 -18.72 -43.26
C ALA A 160 17.21 -19.86 -44.14
N PRO A 161 16.51 -21.02 -44.20
CA PRO A 161 16.96 -22.15 -45.00
C PRO A 161 17.00 -21.77 -46.48
N VAL A 162 18.19 -21.80 -47.06
CA VAL A 162 18.39 -21.66 -48.51
C VAL A 162 17.98 -22.98 -49.14
N HIS A 163 16.85 -22.99 -49.86
CA HIS A 163 16.47 -24.11 -50.71
C HIS A 163 17.33 -24.10 -51.98
N PRO A 164 18.05 -25.18 -52.32
CA PRO A 164 18.70 -25.31 -53.62
C PRO A 164 17.66 -25.71 -54.68
N ASP A 165 17.73 -25.04 -55.82
CA ASP A 165 17.01 -25.36 -57.07
C ASP A 165 17.54 -26.64 -57.74
#